data_AF-A0A2N7QSM7-F1
#
_entry.id   AF-A0A2N7QSM7-F1
#
_cell.length_a   1.000
_cell.length_b   1.000
_cell.length_c   1.000
_cell.angle_alpha   90.00
_cell.angle_beta   90.00
_cell.angle_gamma   90.00
#
_symmetry.space_group_name_H-M   'P 1'
#
loop_
_entity.id
_entity.type
_entity.pdbx_description
1 polymer ?
#
loop_
_entity_poly.entity_id
_entity_poly.type
_entity_poly.pdbx_seq_one_letter_code
_entity_poly.pdbx_strand_id
1 'polypeptide(L)'
;MVDDFVMTGPTFAPHLHAGISVVTVLFEDSVGEFLSRDTLGLDVELRAGDLYWLAAASGAAHEETPGEGARIHALQIFVNLPNRLKTQPARAIHVRADDVITVKGPKHRVRDLLAQSNEIRGTGGMPDEIVMLDGILESGGIFDHKLSDDLQAWIYVVSGALCVRCEDNKRALCAGRATTIGVGSATQIALEANEGAHFVLVAAKPISEPLFNA
;
A
#
# COMPACT_ATOMS: atom_id res chain seq x y z
N MET A 1 -10.59 0.77 2.35
CA MET A 1 -11.02 0.10 1.09
C MET A 1 -9.78 -0.15 0.27
N VAL A 2 -9.70 -1.27 -0.46
CA VAL A 2 -8.59 -1.56 -1.37
C VAL A 2 -9.13 -2.14 -2.66
N ASP A 3 -8.72 -1.57 -3.78
CA ASP A 3 -8.98 -2.10 -5.12
C ASP A 3 -7.64 -2.57 -5.74
N ASP A 4 -7.60 -3.81 -6.20
CA ASP A 4 -6.57 -4.31 -7.12
C ASP A 4 -7.11 -4.16 -8.54
N PHE A 5 -6.44 -3.33 -9.35
CA PHE A 5 -6.94 -2.96 -10.67
C PHE A 5 -5.88 -3.10 -11.75
N VAL A 6 -6.37 -3.38 -12.97
CA VAL A 6 -5.62 -3.18 -14.21
C VAL A 6 -6.35 -2.13 -15.04
N MET A 7 -5.68 -1.02 -15.32
CA MET A 7 -6.22 0.09 -16.11
C MET A 7 -5.44 0.25 -17.42
N THR A 8 -6.15 0.35 -18.53
CA THR A 8 -5.58 0.45 -19.88
C THR A 8 -6.04 1.70 -20.66
N GLY A 9 -6.86 2.53 -20.03
CA GLY A 9 -7.36 3.77 -20.59
C GLY A 9 -7.96 4.66 -19.50
N PRO A 10 -8.19 5.95 -19.80
CA PRO A 10 -8.81 6.89 -18.85
C PRO A 10 -10.13 6.33 -18.33
N THR A 11 -10.24 6.14 -17.02
CA THR A 11 -11.41 5.51 -16.39
C THR A 11 -12.11 6.46 -15.43
N PHE A 12 -11.35 7.29 -14.71
CA PHE A 12 -11.88 8.22 -13.71
C PHE A 12 -11.56 9.66 -14.11
N ALA A 13 -12.58 10.52 -14.09
CA ALA A 13 -12.39 11.96 -14.19
C ALA A 13 -11.83 12.53 -12.87
N PRO A 14 -11.34 13.78 -12.84
CA PRO A 14 -11.00 14.47 -11.60
C PRO A 14 -12.12 14.36 -10.57
N HIS A 15 -11.78 13.92 -9.36
CA HIS A 15 -12.73 13.67 -8.29
C HIS A 15 -12.14 14.06 -6.93
N LEU A 16 -13.03 14.41 -5.99
CA LEU A 16 -12.68 14.95 -4.68
C LEU A 16 -12.68 13.85 -3.61
N HIS A 17 -11.68 13.90 -2.73
CA HIS A 17 -11.65 13.15 -1.48
C HIS A 17 -11.52 14.09 -0.29
N ALA A 18 -12.03 13.66 0.87
CA ALA A 18 -11.87 14.34 2.15
C ALA A 18 -11.89 13.33 3.31
N GLY A 19 -11.20 13.65 4.40
CA GLY A 19 -11.14 12.87 5.63
C GLY A 19 -10.33 11.57 5.55
N ILE A 20 -9.70 11.27 4.41
CA ILE A 20 -8.96 10.04 4.12
C ILE A 20 -7.62 10.36 3.44
N SER A 21 -6.76 9.36 3.35
CA SER A 21 -5.70 9.31 2.34
C SER A 21 -6.08 8.37 1.20
N VAL A 22 -5.61 8.70 0.01
CA VAL A 22 -5.71 7.92 -1.21
C VAL A 22 -4.29 7.55 -1.61
N VAL A 23 -4.02 6.25 -1.67
CA VAL A 23 -2.68 5.72 -1.88
C VAL A 23 -2.71 4.85 -3.11
N THR A 24 -1.76 5.05 -4.00
CA THR A 24 -1.59 4.29 -5.23
C THR A 24 -0.26 3.57 -5.16
N VAL A 25 -0.29 2.25 -5.21
CA VAL A 25 0.91 1.40 -5.25
C VAL A 25 1.01 0.79 -6.64
N LEU A 26 1.90 1.32 -7.48
CA LEU A 26 2.11 0.80 -8.83
C LEU A 26 2.98 -0.46 -8.77
N PHE A 27 2.49 -1.57 -9.31
CA PHE A 27 3.28 -2.79 -9.37
C PHE A 27 4.29 -2.74 -10.51
N GLU A 28 5.38 -3.49 -10.33
CA GLU A 28 6.52 -3.53 -11.25
C GLU A 28 6.19 -4.15 -12.62
N ASP A 29 5.04 -4.82 -12.77
CA ASP A 29 4.53 -5.33 -14.06
C ASP A 29 3.71 -4.29 -14.84
N SER A 30 3.58 -3.06 -14.33
CA SER A 30 2.98 -1.95 -15.06
C SER A 30 3.84 -1.53 -16.25
N VAL A 31 3.19 -1.18 -17.36
CA VAL A 31 3.84 -0.76 -18.61
C VAL A 31 3.21 0.54 -19.10
N GLY A 32 4.06 1.47 -19.55
CA GLY A 32 3.63 2.77 -20.06
C GLY A 32 3.50 3.84 -18.98
N GLU A 33 3.11 5.04 -19.40
CA GLU A 33 3.00 6.21 -18.54
C GLU A 33 1.74 6.15 -17.68
N PHE A 34 1.84 6.64 -16.43
CA PHE A 34 0.69 6.86 -15.57
C PHE A 34 0.77 8.22 -14.90
N LEU A 35 -0.08 9.15 -15.32
CA LEU A 35 -0.03 10.53 -14.85
C LEU A 35 -0.96 10.72 -13.65
N SER A 36 -0.43 11.22 -12.54
CA SER A 36 -1.19 11.63 -11.36
C SER A 36 -1.14 13.14 -11.20
N ARG A 37 -2.31 13.78 -11.09
CA ARG A 37 -2.45 15.23 -10.92
C ARG A 37 -3.38 15.55 -9.79
N ASP A 38 -3.07 16.59 -9.02
CA ASP A 38 -3.92 17.01 -7.91
C ASP A 38 -4.03 18.53 -7.73
N THR A 39 -4.97 18.93 -6.86
CA THR A 39 -5.22 20.33 -6.52
C THR A 39 -4.14 20.98 -5.67
N LEU A 40 -3.12 20.24 -5.22
CA LEU A 40 -1.93 20.82 -4.58
C LEU A 40 -0.95 21.34 -5.64
N GLY A 41 -1.23 21.11 -6.93
CA GLY A 41 -0.39 21.51 -8.06
C GLY A 41 0.70 20.48 -8.39
N LEU A 42 0.62 19.27 -7.83
CA LEU A 42 1.50 18.18 -8.22
C LEU A 42 1.01 17.57 -9.54
N ASP A 43 1.96 17.32 -10.42
CA ASP A 43 1.77 16.71 -11.73
C ASP A 43 2.94 15.73 -11.93
N VAL A 44 2.66 14.45 -11.69
CA VAL A 44 3.68 13.41 -11.49
C VAL A 44 3.39 12.25 -12.43
N GLU A 45 4.36 11.90 -13.26
CA GLU A 45 4.39 10.62 -13.97
C GLU A 45 4.87 9.53 -13.00
N LEU A 46 3.94 8.68 -12.56
CA LEU A 46 4.21 7.50 -11.75
C LEU A 46 4.77 6.38 -12.63
N ARG A 47 5.86 5.78 -12.16
CA ARG A 47 6.53 4.66 -12.84
C ARG A 47 6.24 3.34 -12.13
N ALA A 48 6.46 2.24 -12.84
CA ALA A 48 6.31 0.90 -12.29
C ALA A 48 7.14 0.75 -11.00
N GLY A 49 6.49 0.31 -9.93
CA GLY A 49 7.07 0.23 -8.60
C GLY A 49 6.90 1.48 -7.73
N ASP A 50 6.47 2.62 -8.26
CA ASP A 50 6.28 3.84 -7.45
C ASP A 50 5.11 3.71 -6.46
N LEU A 51 5.15 4.53 -5.42
CA LEU A 51 4.01 4.80 -4.55
C LEU A 51 3.67 6.28 -4.59
N TYR A 52 2.40 6.59 -4.78
CA TYR A 52 1.83 7.92 -4.56
C TYR A 52 0.91 7.90 -3.36
N TRP A 53 1.04 8.88 -2.47
CA TRP A 53 0.15 9.01 -1.31
C TRP A 53 -0.36 10.43 -1.21
N LEU A 54 -1.66 10.60 -1.39
CA LEU A 54 -2.37 11.84 -1.16
C LEU A 54 -3.17 11.75 0.15
N ALA A 55 -2.70 12.41 1.20
CA ALA A 55 -3.49 12.67 2.40
C ALA A 55 -4.45 13.84 2.11
N ALA A 56 -5.67 13.54 1.67
CA ALA A 56 -6.64 14.55 1.23
C ALA A 56 -7.15 15.43 2.39
N ALA A 57 -7.25 14.88 3.61
CA ALA A 57 -7.58 15.64 4.82
C ALA A 57 -8.80 16.57 4.65
N SER A 58 -8.65 17.89 4.76
CA SER A 58 -9.78 18.83 4.61
C SER A 58 -10.39 18.86 3.21
N GLY A 59 -9.69 18.33 2.20
CA GLY A 59 -10.17 18.16 0.84
C GLY A 59 -9.05 18.29 -0.18
N ALA A 60 -8.98 17.36 -1.13
CA ALA A 60 -8.18 17.48 -2.34
C ALA A 60 -8.86 16.75 -3.50
N ALA A 61 -8.81 17.33 -4.70
CA ALA A 61 -9.21 16.64 -5.91
C ALA A 61 -7.96 16.09 -6.60
N HIS A 62 -8.11 14.91 -7.20
CA HIS A 62 -7.06 14.27 -7.97
C HIS A 62 -7.62 13.47 -9.14
N GLU A 63 -6.75 13.14 -10.07
CA GLU A 63 -6.98 12.17 -11.12
C GLU A 63 -5.72 11.37 -11.38
N GLU A 64 -5.90 10.15 -11.86
CA GLU A 64 -4.80 9.33 -12.34
C GLU A 64 -5.19 8.72 -13.68
N THR A 65 -4.37 8.96 -14.71
CA THR A 65 -4.69 8.64 -16.10
C THR A 65 -3.56 7.87 -16.78
N PRO A 66 -3.83 6.70 -17.37
CA PRO A 66 -2.83 5.97 -18.14
C PRO A 66 -2.59 6.67 -19.49
N GLY A 67 -1.33 6.67 -19.93
CA GLY A 67 -0.94 7.11 -21.26
C GLY A 67 -1.44 6.16 -22.36
N GLU A 68 -1.31 6.58 -23.61
CA GLU A 68 -1.70 5.75 -24.76
C GLU A 68 -0.91 4.43 -24.78
N GLY A 69 -1.63 3.31 -24.86
CA GLY A 69 -1.02 1.97 -24.88
C GLY A 69 -0.49 1.48 -23.52
N ALA A 70 -0.69 2.23 -22.44
CA ALA A 70 -0.29 1.80 -21.11
C ALA A 70 -1.18 0.66 -20.56
N ARG A 71 -0.60 -0.17 -19.71
CA ARG A 71 -1.26 -1.16 -18.86
C ARG A 71 -0.75 -0.98 -17.44
N ILE A 72 -1.58 -0.38 -16.60
CA ILE A 72 -1.23 -0.06 -15.21
C ILE A 72 -1.87 -1.09 -14.31
N HIS A 73 -1.05 -1.81 -13.54
CA HIS A 73 -1.49 -2.77 -12.53
C HIS A 73 -1.06 -2.28 -11.15
N ALA A 74 -2.02 -2.05 -10.26
CA ALA A 74 -1.77 -1.31 -9.04
C ALA A 74 -2.82 -1.60 -7.96
N LEU A 75 -2.49 -1.21 -6.72
CA LEU A 75 -3.49 -1.06 -5.68
C LEU A 75 -3.89 0.39 -5.49
N GLN A 76 -5.20 0.64 -5.40
CA GLN A 76 -5.76 1.85 -4.81
C GLN A 76 -6.17 1.55 -3.37
N ILE A 77 -5.52 2.19 -2.40
CA ILE A 77 -5.76 1.98 -0.97
C ILE A 77 -6.31 3.27 -0.36
N PHE A 78 -7.50 3.19 0.23
CA PHE A 78 -8.10 4.26 1.01
C PHE A 78 -7.84 4.04 2.49
N VAL A 79 -7.04 4.93 3.07
CA VAL A 79 -6.64 4.90 4.48
C VAL A 79 -7.41 5.97 5.24
N ASN A 80 -8.18 5.57 6.26
CA ASN A 80 -8.86 6.54 7.10
C ASN A 80 -7.86 7.44 7.83
N LEU A 81 -8.15 8.73 7.97
CA LEU A 81 -7.37 9.62 8.84
C LEU A 81 -8.01 9.69 10.24
N PRO A 82 -7.21 9.76 11.32
CA PRO A 82 -7.73 10.10 12.64
C PRO A 82 -8.31 11.52 12.63
N ASN A 83 -9.27 11.79 13.51
CA ASN A 83 -10.03 13.05 13.54
C ASN A 83 -9.11 14.28 13.61
N ARG A 84 -8.00 14.19 14.36
CA ARG A 84 -6.98 15.25 14.47
C ARG A 84 -6.34 15.66 13.12
N LEU A 85 -6.37 14.79 12.13
CA LEU A 85 -5.80 15.02 10.79
C LEU A 85 -6.87 15.37 9.74
N LYS A 86 -8.14 15.03 9.94
CA LYS A 86 -9.21 15.22 8.94
C LYS A 86 -9.44 16.67 8.53
N THR A 87 -9.10 17.64 9.37
CA THR A 87 -9.27 19.08 9.09
C THR A 87 -7.97 19.79 8.70
N GLN A 88 -6.87 19.06 8.63
CA GLN A 88 -5.56 19.63 8.25
C GLN A 88 -5.53 19.91 6.74
N PRO A 89 -4.62 20.78 6.25
CA PRO A 89 -4.37 20.92 4.82
C PRO A 89 -3.95 19.59 4.20
N ALA A 90 -4.38 19.36 2.96
CA ALA A 90 -3.98 18.21 2.19
C ALA A 90 -2.45 18.18 1.98
N ARG A 91 -1.90 16.97 1.87
CA ARG A 91 -0.47 16.74 1.63
C ARG A 91 -0.28 15.53 0.74
N ALA A 92 0.80 15.52 -0.02
CA ALA A 92 1.14 14.37 -0.84
C ALA A 92 2.63 14.05 -0.80
N ILE A 93 2.94 12.78 -1.00
CA ILE A 93 4.30 12.28 -1.21
C ILE A 93 4.33 11.35 -2.43
N HIS A 94 5.42 11.43 -3.18
CA HIS A 94 5.77 10.49 -4.24
C HIS A 94 7.04 9.76 -3.79
N VAL A 95 6.92 8.45 -3.61
CA VAL A 95 8.05 7.56 -3.33
C VAL A 95 8.41 6.85 -4.63
N ARG A 96 9.60 7.16 -5.15
CA ARG A 96 10.09 6.57 -6.39
C ARG A 96 10.59 5.16 -6.13
N ALA A 97 10.41 4.26 -7.10
CA ALA A 97 10.87 2.88 -7.01
C ALA A 97 12.36 2.77 -6.65
N ASP A 98 13.20 3.69 -7.15
CA ASP A 98 14.64 3.75 -6.89
C ASP A 98 14.99 4.14 -5.44
N ASP A 99 14.09 4.84 -4.75
CA ASP A 99 14.26 5.29 -3.36
C ASP A 99 13.75 4.23 -2.36
N VAL A 100 13.06 3.20 -2.84
CA VAL A 100 12.46 2.16 -1.99
C VAL A 100 13.53 1.21 -1.43
N ILE A 101 13.53 1.05 -0.11
CA ILE A 101 14.42 0.09 0.57
C ILE A 101 13.96 -1.33 0.22
N THR A 102 14.89 -2.15 -0.27
CA THR A 102 14.61 -3.55 -0.64
C THR A 102 15.36 -4.51 0.26
N VAL A 103 14.63 -5.37 0.96
CA VAL A 103 15.14 -6.52 1.70
C VAL A 103 15.21 -7.73 0.76
N LYS A 104 16.40 -8.30 0.59
CA LYS A 104 16.63 -9.49 -0.23
C LYS A 104 17.07 -10.66 0.64
N GLY A 105 16.48 -11.82 0.40
CA GLY A 105 16.89 -13.09 0.97
C GLY A 105 17.06 -14.15 -0.12
N PRO A 106 17.32 -15.42 0.25
CA PRO A 106 17.64 -16.47 -0.73
C PRO A 106 16.56 -16.71 -1.80
N LYS A 107 15.28 -16.46 -1.47
CA LYS A 107 14.11 -16.73 -2.32
C LYS A 107 12.98 -15.70 -2.12
N HIS A 108 13.35 -14.52 -1.65
CA HIS A 108 12.40 -13.43 -1.48
C HIS A 108 13.05 -12.10 -1.81
N ARG A 109 12.23 -11.18 -2.32
CA ARG A 109 12.53 -9.77 -2.46
C ARG A 109 11.34 -9.00 -1.92
N VAL A 110 11.54 -8.22 -0.87
CA VAL A 110 10.49 -7.42 -0.22
C VAL A 110 10.90 -5.96 -0.23
N ARG A 111 10.02 -5.13 -0.77
CA ARG A 111 10.17 -3.69 -0.92
C ARG A 111 9.41 -3.00 0.20
N ASP A 112 10.08 -2.20 1.04
CA ASP A 112 9.44 -1.38 2.06
C ASP A 112 9.16 0.01 1.48
N LEU A 113 7.90 0.22 1.09
CA LEU A 113 7.48 1.39 0.30
C LEU A 113 7.45 2.69 1.12
N LEU A 114 7.49 2.60 2.46
CA LEU A 114 7.34 3.76 3.33
C LEU A 114 8.51 3.94 4.31
N ALA A 115 9.55 3.09 4.29
CA ALA A 115 10.68 3.21 5.21
C ALA A 115 11.31 4.62 5.24
N GLN A 116 11.67 5.19 4.08
CA GLN A 116 12.26 6.53 4.02
C GLN A 116 11.25 7.62 4.38
N SER A 117 9.98 7.48 3.95
CA SER A 117 8.91 8.40 4.34
C SER A 117 8.65 8.36 5.86
N ASN A 118 8.88 7.21 6.48
CA ASN A 118 8.85 7.02 7.92
C ASN A 118 10.03 7.72 8.63
N GLU A 119 11.16 7.97 7.95
CA GLU A 119 12.23 8.82 8.50
C GLU A 119 11.91 10.32 8.36
N ILE A 120 11.10 10.70 7.36
CA ILE A 120 10.57 12.07 7.16
C ILE A 120 9.42 12.39 8.15
N ARG A 121 9.11 11.49 9.11
CA ARG A 121 8.04 11.55 10.14
C ARG A 121 7.94 12.85 10.98
N GLY A 122 8.87 13.79 10.84
CA GLY A 122 8.80 15.11 11.47
C GLY A 122 7.94 16.16 10.75
N THR A 123 7.44 15.91 9.54
CA THR A 123 6.79 16.96 8.72
C THR A 123 5.30 17.20 9.00
N GLY A 124 4.65 16.33 9.80
CA GLY A 124 3.24 16.45 10.21
C GLY A 124 2.22 16.21 9.08
N GLY A 125 1.07 15.60 9.40
CA GLY A 125 -0.09 15.51 8.48
C GLY A 125 -0.36 14.15 7.82
N MET A 126 0.56 13.18 7.94
CA MET A 126 0.34 11.78 7.54
C MET A 126 -0.13 10.95 8.74
N PRO A 127 -0.88 9.84 8.55
CA PRO A 127 -1.15 8.90 9.63
C PRO A 127 0.14 8.42 10.29
N ASP A 128 0.09 8.24 11.61
CA ASP A 128 1.24 7.70 12.34
C ASP A 128 1.42 6.22 11.98
N GLU A 129 2.68 5.84 11.77
CA GLU A 129 3.18 4.46 11.77
C GLU A 129 2.43 3.48 10.88
N ILE A 130 2.64 3.63 9.56
CA ILE A 130 2.21 2.66 8.56
C ILE A 130 3.44 1.96 7.98
N VAL A 131 3.37 0.63 7.96
CA VAL A 131 4.26 -0.27 7.25
C VAL A 131 3.55 -0.71 5.98
N MET A 132 4.21 -0.61 4.83
CA MET A 132 3.68 -1.09 3.56
C MET A 132 4.76 -1.84 2.81
N LEU A 133 4.56 -3.15 2.68
CA LEU A 133 5.50 -4.06 2.05
C LEU A 133 4.91 -4.58 0.74
N ASP A 134 5.70 -4.54 -0.32
CA ASP A 134 5.43 -5.15 -1.63
C ASP A 134 6.45 -6.27 -1.85
N GLY A 135 6.00 -7.52 -1.81
CA GLY A 135 6.87 -8.69 -1.67
C GLY A 135 6.68 -9.74 -2.75
N ILE A 136 7.79 -10.21 -3.31
CA ILE A 136 7.86 -11.36 -4.20
C ILE A 136 8.55 -12.52 -3.48
N LEU A 137 7.90 -13.68 -3.47
CA LEU A 137 8.45 -14.95 -3.05
C LEU A 137 8.62 -15.85 -4.28
N GLU A 138 9.80 -16.44 -4.42
CA GLU A 138 10.03 -17.52 -5.38
C GLU A 138 9.46 -18.85 -4.87
N SER A 139 9.50 -19.91 -5.69
CA SER A 139 9.07 -21.25 -5.27
C SER A 139 9.89 -21.76 -4.07
N GLY A 140 9.18 -22.12 -3.00
CA GLY A 140 9.73 -22.49 -1.69
C GLY A 140 10.27 -21.29 -0.91
N GLY A 141 9.94 -20.06 -1.30
CA GLY A 141 10.35 -18.84 -0.64
C GLY A 141 9.59 -18.62 0.67
N ILE A 142 10.30 -18.06 1.65
CA ILE A 142 9.79 -17.72 2.98
C ILE A 142 10.25 -16.31 3.31
N PHE A 143 9.36 -15.49 3.84
CA PHE A 143 9.66 -14.18 4.41
C PHE A 143 9.06 -14.06 5.80
N ASP A 144 9.91 -13.79 6.79
CA ASP A 144 9.50 -13.57 8.17
C ASP A 144 9.39 -12.07 8.45
N HIS A 145 8.27 -11.66 9.03
CA HIS A 145 8.00 -10.29 9.44
C HIS A 145 7.56 -10.26 10.90
N LYS A 146 8.25 -9.46 11.71
CA LYS A 146 7.86 -9.19 13.09
C LYS A 146 6.82 -8.07 13.10
N LEU A 147 5.59 -8.39 13.49
CA LEU A 147 4.54 -7.40 13.72
C LEU A 147 4.64 -6.86 15.16
N SER A 148 4.67 -5.54 15.31
CA SER A 148 4.62 -4.87 16.62
C SER A 148 3.28 -5.11 17.31
N ASP A 149 3.27 -5.03 18.64
CA ASP A 149 2.09 -5.33 19.47
C ASP A 149 0.96 -4.30 19.36
N ASP A 150 1.23 -3.12 18.81
CA ASP A 150 0.23 -2.06 18.62
C ASP A 150 -0.28 -1.92 17.18
N LEU A 151 0.21 -2.74 16.25
CA LEU A 151 -0.20 -2.74 14.85
C LEU A 151 -1.16 -3.89 14.53
N GLN A 152 -2.12 -3.61 13.66
CA GLN A 152 -2.86 -4.66 12.94
C GLN A 152 -2.31 -4.77 11.53
N ALA A 153 -2.37 -5.96 10.94
CA ALA A 153 -1.93 -6.19 9.57
C ALA A 153 -3.05 -6.67 8.66
N TRP A 154 -3.00 -6.22 7.41
CA TRP A 154 -3.75 -6.75 6.27
C TRP A 154 -2.76 -7.30 5.25
N ILE A 155 -2.99 -8.53 4.80
CA ILE A 155 -2.11 -9.23 3.87
C ILE A 155 -2.95 -9.65 2.66
N TYR A 156 -2.50 -9.31 1.47
CA TYR A 156 -3.17 -9.56 0.21
C TYR A 156 -2.26 -10.30 -0.77
N VAL A 157 -2.82 -11.25 -1.51
CA VAL A 157 -2.10 -11.98 -2.56
C VAL A 157 -2.50 -11.39 -3.91
N VAL A 158 -1.56 -10.70 -4.55
CA VAL A 158 -1.73 -10.11 -5.89
C VAL A 158 -1.69 -11.22 -6.94
N SER A 159 -0.68 -12.09 -6.87
CA SER A 159 -0.55 -13.24 -7.76
C SER A 159 0.06 -14.46 -7.05
N GLY A 160 -0.16 -15.64 -7.62
CA GLY A 160 0.31 -16.90 -7.05
C GLY A 160 -0.50 -17.36 -5.83
N ALA A 161 0.18 -18.04 -4.90
CA ALA A 161 -0.44 -18.59 -3.69
C ALA A 161 0.47 -18.44 -2.48
N LEU A 162 -0.11 -17.98 -1.37
CA LEU A 162 0.60 -17.67 -0.15
C LEU A 162 0.03 -18.47 1.02
N CYS A 163 0.90 -19.02 1.85
CA CYS A 163 0.56 -19.53 3.15
C CYS A 163 1.04 -18.55 4.21
N VAL A 164 0.09 -18.00 4.98
CA VAL A 164 0.37 -17.12 6.12
C VAL A 164 0.36 -17.96 7.39
N ARG A 165 1.48 -17.97 8.12
CA ARG A 165 1.58 -18.54 9.46
C ARG A 165 1.78 -17.44 10.49
N CYS A 166 1.02 -17.51 11.57
CA CYS A 166 1.10 -16.60 12.70
C CYS A 166 0.77 -17.40 13.96
N GLU A 167 1.76 -17.56 14.84
CA GLU A 167 1.64 -18.45 16.01
C GLU A 167 1.20 -19.87 15.59
N ASP A 168 0.17 -20.43 16.22
CA ASP A 168 -0.39 -21.75 15.88
C ASP A 168 -1.37 -21.71 14.69
N ASN A 169 -1.65 -20.52 14.15
CA ASN A 169 -2.60 -20.35 13.05
C ASN A 169 -1.91 -20.43 11.69
N LYS A 170 -2.56 -21.10 10.74
CA LYS A 170 -2.11 -21.23 9.35
C LYS A 170 -3.28 -20.94 8.40
N ARG A 171 -3.06 -20.09 7.41
CA ARG A 171 -4.07 -19.76 6.39
C ARG A 171 -3.46 -19.78 5.00
N ALA A 172 -4.03 -20.60 4.11
CA ALA A 172 -3.69 -20.59 2.69
C ALA A 172 -4.56 -19.56 1.96
N LEU A 173 -3.95 -18.78 1.08
CA LEU A 173 -4.55 -17.74 0.27
C LEU A 173 -4.10 -17.92 -1.18
N CYS A 174 -5.01 -17.73 -2.12
CA CYS A 174 -4.69 -17.60 -3.55
C CYS A 174 -4.82 -16.14 -3.98
N ALA A 175 -4.34 -15.82 -5.18
CA ALA A 175 -4.50 -14.52 -5.82
C ALA A 175 -5.93 -13.96 -5.68
N GLY A 176 -6.03 -12.67 -5.37
CA GLY A 176 -7.31 -11.99 -5.12
C GLY A 176 -7.89 -12.21 -3.72
N ARG A 177 -7.18 -12.90 -2.82
CA ARG A 177 -7.62 -13.11 -1.43
C ARG A 177 -6.74 -12.36 -0.44
N ALA A 178 -7.37 -11.97 0.67
CA ALA A 178 -6.71 -11.33 1.79
C ALA A 178 -6.99 -12.04 3.12
N THR A 179 -6.13 -11.78 4.09
CA THR A 179 -6.38 -12.05 5.51
C THR A 179 -5.97 -10.83 6.34
N THR A 180 -6.42 -10.80 7.59
CA THR A 180 -5.95 -9.84 8.58
C THR A 180 -5.31 -10.57 9.77
N ILE A 181 -4.45 -9.86 10.48
CA ILE A 181 -3.93 -10.23 11.79
C ILE A 181 -4.28 -9.07 12.72
N GLY A 182 -5.00 -9.38 13.79
CA GLY A 182 -5.46 -8.38 14.76
C GLY A 182 -4.33 -7.88 15.65
N VAL A 183 -4.57 -6.76 16.32
CA VAL A 183 -3.68 -6.25 17.38
C VAL A 183 -3.58 -7.27 18.51
N GLY A 184 -2.39 -7.45 19.07
CA GLY A 184 -2.12 -8.44 20.09
C GLY A 184 -0.70 -8.32 20.63
N SER A 185 -0.15 -9.40 21.18
CA SER A 185 1.29 -9.42 21.50
C SER A 185 2.12 -9.35 20.22
N ALA A 186 3.33 -8.79 20.33
CA ALA A 186 4.25 -8.74 19.20
C ALA A 186 4.49 -10.17 18.70
N THR A 187 4.23 -10.40 17.41
CA THR A 187 4.15 -11.75 16.86
C THR A 187 4.97 -11.88 15.58
N GLN A 188 5.41 -13.10 15.29
CA GLN A 188 6.13 -13.42 14.06
C GLN A 188 5.14 -13.92 13.01
N ILE A 189 5.17 -13.30 11.84
CA ILE A 189 4.40 -13.69 10.67
C ILE A 189 5.35 -14.31 9.66
N ALA A 190 5.12 -15.57 9.30
CA ALA A 190 5.82 -16.21 8.19
C ALA A 190 4.91 -16.24 6.96
N LEU A 191 5.43 -15.70 5.85
CA LEU A 191 4.79 -15.69 4.54
C LEU A 191 5.52 -16.66 3.63
N GLU A 192 4.82 -17.69 3.14
CA GLU A 192 5.43 -18.80 2.41
C GLU A 192 4.75 -19.05 1.08
N ALA A 193 5.55 -19.30 0.04
CA ALA A 193 5.04 -19.65 -1.27
C ALA A 193 5.62 -20.98 -1.75
N ASN A 194 4.76 -21.95 -2.07
CA ASN A 194 5.21 -23.23 -2.63
C ASN A 194 5.65 -23.08 -4.09
N GLU A 195 4.86 -22.38 -4.90
CA GLU A 195 5.09 -22.21 -6.35
C GLU A 195 5.57 -20.78 -6.72
N GLY A 196 5.47 -19.85 -5.77
CA GLY A 196 5.75 -18.42 -5.95
C GLY A 196 4.53 -17.56 -5.63
N ALA A 197 4.76 -16.34 -5.16
CA ALA A 197 3.68 -15.41 -4.82
C ALA A 197 4.16 -13.95 -4.92
N HIS A 198 3.24 -13.08 -5.31
CA HIS A 198 3.33 -11.64 -5.10
C HIS A 198 2.31 -11.25 -4.05
N PHE A 199 2.77 -10.63 -2.96
CA PHE A 199 1.94 -10.23 -1.85
C PHE A 199 2.15 -8.76 -1.49
N VAL A 200 1.14 -8.17 -0.87
CA VAL A 200 1.23 -6.88 -0.18
C VAL A 200 0.88 -7.09 1.29
N LEU A 201 1.68 -6.50 2.19
CA LEU A 201 1.38 -6.42 3.62
C LEU A 201 1.28 -4.95 4.02
N VAL A 202 0.15 -4.55 4.58
CA VAL A 202 -0.03 -3.23 5.19
C VAL A 202 -0.27 -3.41 6.68
N ALA A 203 0.54 -2.78 7.52
CA ALA A 203 0.34 -2.78 8.96
C ALA A 203 0.30 -1.36 9.51
N ALA A 204 -0.65 -1.10 10.40
CA ALA A 204 -0.88 0.23 10.95
C ALA A 204 -1.56 0.14 12.32
N LYS A 205 -1.44 1.19 13.11
CA LYS A 205 -2.16 1.32 14.37
C LYS A 205 -3.66 1.55 14.12
N PRO A 206 -4.57 0.85 14.81
CA PRO A 206 -5.98 1.17 14.73
C PRO A 206 -6.29 2.56 15.29
N ILE A 207 -7.09 3.34 14.56
CA ILE A 207 -7.47 4.70 14.96
C ILE A 207 -8.35 4.69 16.22
N SER A 208 -9.14 3.64 16.43
CA SER A 208 -10.06 3.50 17.58
C SER A 208 -11.05 4.67 17.74
N GLU A 209 -11.47 5.27 16.62
CA GLU A 209 -12.52 6.29 16.54
C GLU A 209 -13.71 5.74 15.73
N PRO A 210 -14.94 6.24 15.95
CA PRO A 210 -16.07 5.87 15.11
C PRO A 210 -15.82 6.19 13.63
N LEU A 211 -16.12 5.23 12.75
CA LEU A 211 -16.07 5.45 11.31
C LEU A 211 -17.40 6.06 10.85
N PHE A 212 -17.37 7.32 10.43
CA PHE A 212 -18.48 7.95 9.76
C PHE A 212 -18.23 7.90 8.25
N ASN A 213 -18.97 7.05 7.55
CA ASN A 213 -19.06 7.15 6.10
C ASN A 213 -20.14 8.20 5.81
N ALA A 214 -19.75 9.31 5.21
CA ALA A 214 -20.70 10.29 4.69
C ALA A 214 -21.34 9.76 3.40
#